data_AF-A0A972VFU5-F1
#
_entry.id   AF-A0A972VFU5-F1
#
_cell.length_a   1.000
_cell.length_b   1.000
_cell.length_c   1.000
_cell.angle_alpha   90.00
_cell.angle_beta   90.00
_cell.angle_gamma   90.00
#
_symmetry.space_group_name_H-M   'P 1'
#
loop_
_entity.id
_entity.type
_entity.pdbx_description
1 polymer ?
#
loop_
_entity_poly.entity_id
_entity_poly.type
_entity_poly.pdbx_seq_one_letter_code
_entity_poly.pdbx_strand_id
1 'polypeptide(L)'
;MDNSRSVMGVLSVVWVACLLCGACSTVEADEHLKLWYRQPAQKWEQALPLGNGRLGAMVFGTVDSERIQLNEESLWAGEPLDVYPDDYSENLKTLQQLVLKGKIAEARALGLETLTKSPTSYRSYEPLADLGIHMAHGDQAEAYQRELDLETGISQVTYRVKGVRFLRETFISAADDVMVIRVSANKPGQVHVRIELTREKDMVVTGRGSNELHMDGQIVDVPAPEGFDDNPGGSGPGGKHMKFAGRLLVRLTKGTVKQKEDALVIQDADEVVVLFTAATDFSLDKMTFDRAIDAGQAAEAILARARKKSWAALRRDHVQEHRSYFSRVSLDLGEDKKYDLPTDERLAGVKQGHGDPGLVVLYFQYGRYLLMSSSRHPGQLPANLQGLWSHRMWAPWEADYHLNINLQMNYWPADLCNLSETMTPLA
;
A
#
# COMPACT_ATOMS: atom_id res chain seq x y z
N MET A 1 41.88 13.05 -85.15
CA MET A 1 41.05 11.97 -85.71
C MET A 1 40.86 10.93 -84.62
N ASP A 2 39.61 10.56 -84.40
CA ASP A 2 39.08 9.41 -83.64
C ASP A 2 39.39 9.19 -82.15
N ASN A 3 38.34 9.49 -81.36
CA ASN A 3 37.57 8.56 -80.53
C ASN A 3 38.27 7.59 -79.53
N SER A 4 38.03 7.94 -78.26
CA SER A 4 37.11 7.21 -77.36
C SER A 4 37.71 6.41 -76.19
N ARG A 5 37.01 6.59 -75.05
CA ARG A 5 36.87 5.76 -73.85
C ARG A 5 38.02 5.75 -72.83
N SER A 6 37.80 6.48 -71.74
CA SER A 6 38.22 6.10 -70.40
C SER A 6 37.22 6.69 -69.38
N VAL A 7 36.36 5.83 -68.85
CA VAL A 7 35.48 6.12 -67.71
C VAL A 7 36.31 5.87 -66.45
N MET A 8 36.66 6.93 -65.73
CA MET A 8 37.29 6.85 -64.41
C MET A 8 36.21 7.03 -63.35
N GLY A 9 36.16 6.06 -62.43
CA GLY A 9 35.14 5.98 -61.38
C GLY A 9 35.26 7.06 -60.32
N VAL A 10 34.11 7.37 -59.72
CA VAL A 10 34.00 8.08 -58.45
C VAL A 10 33.08 7.23 -57.57
N LEU A 11 33.64 6.73 -56.47
CA LEU A 11 32.89 6.11 -55.38
C LEU A 11 31.94 7.16 -54.78
N SER A 12 30.64 6.87 -54.78
CA SER A 12 29.67 7.58 -53.93
C SER A 12 29.15 6.59 -52.89
N VAL A 13 29.55 6.82 -51.64
CA VAL A 13 29.06 6.12 -50.45
C VAL A 13 27.62 6.55 -50.22
N VAL A 14 26.67 5.61 -50.39
CA VAL A 14 25.26 5.82 -50.04
C VAL A 14 25.08 5.55 -48.55
N TRP A 15 24.89 6.61 -47.77
CA TRP A 15 24.34 6.51 -46.42
C TRP A 15 22.83 6.34 -46.52
N VAL A 16 22.33 5.13 -46.27
CA VAL A 16 20.89 4.89 -46.06
C VAL A 16 20.57 5.28 -44.62
N ALA A 17 20.00 6.47 -44.44
CA ALA A 17 19.36 6.86 -43.19
C ALA A 17 18.01 6.12 -43.09
N CYS A 18 17.95 5.04 -42.32
CA CYS A 18 16.70 4.43 -41.89
C CYS A 18 16.02 5.36 -40.88
N LEU A 19 15.16 6.25 -41.37
CA LEU A 19 14.13 6.92 -40.59
C LEU A 19 13.08 5.88 -40.17
N LEU A 20 13.36 5.14 -39.11
CA LEU A 20 12.33 4.47 -38.32
C LEU A 20 11.62 5.56 -37.50
N CYS A 21 10.68 6.26 -38.14
CA CYS A 21 9.61 6.96 -37.45
C CYS A 21 8.72 5.89 -36.80
N GLY A 22 9.17 5.35 -35.66
CA GLY A 22 8.28 4.72 -34.71
C GLY A 22 7.29 5.79 -34.26
N ALA A 23 6.07 5.73 -34.77
CA ALA A 23 4.96 6.43 -34.16
C ALA A 23 4.83 5.89 -32.74
N CYS A 24 5.47 6.58 -31.79
CA CYS A 24 5.09 6.50 -30.38
C CYS A 24 3.64 6.98 -30.37
N SER A 25 2.72 6.01 -30.45
CA SER A 25 1.33 6.25 -30.09
C SER A 25 1.41 6.67 -28.63
N THR A 26 1.30 7.96 -28.37
CA THR A 26 0.99 8.45 -27.04
C THR A 26 -0.35 7.81 -26.72
N VAL A 27 -0.33 6.78 -25.88
CA VAL A 27 -1.54 6.30 -25.22
C VAL A 27 -2.07 7.52 -24.50
N GLU A 28 -3.13 8.14 -25.02
CA GLU A 28 -3.89 9.14 -24.28
C GLU A 28 -4.28 8.48 -22.95
N ALA A 29 -4.00 9.17 -21.85
CA ALA A 29 -4.39 8.70 -20.53
C ALA A 29 -5.90 8.44 -20.56
N ASP A 30 -6.30 7.23 -20.17
CA ASP A 30 -7.72 6.89 -20.12
C ASP A 30 -8.28 7.59 -18.88
N GLU A 31 -8.92 8.76 -19.09
CA GLU A 31 -9.45 9.62 -18.02
C GLU A 31 -10.47 8.90 -17.11
N HIS A 32 -10.86 7.67 -17.45
CA HIS A 32 -11.93 6.91 -16.83
C HIS A 32 -11.49 5.84 -15.81
N LEU A 33 -10.19 5.54 -15.66
CA LEU A 33 -9.69 4.53 -14.70
C LEU A 33 -9.54 5.07 -13.27
N LYS A 34 -10.65 5.62 -12.74
CA LYS A 34 -10.68 6.26 -11.41
C LYS A 34 -11.78 5.66 -10.53
N LEU A 35 -11.44 5.37 -9.27
CA LEU A 35 -12.44 5.24 -8.22
C LEU A 35 -12.72 6.63 -7.65
N TRP A 36 -13.94 7.14 -7.74
CA TRP A 36 -14.24 8.50 -7.28
C TRP A 36 -15.61 8.65 -6.62
N TYR A 37 -15.70 9.62 -5.72
CA TYR A 37 -16.84 9.81 -4.80
C TYR A 37 -17.09 11.28 -4.50
N ARG A 38 -18.35 11.64 -4.21
CA ARG A 38 -18.80 13.00 -3.86
C ARG A 38 -18.84 13.26 -2.35
N GLN A 39 -18.35 12.33 -1.55
CA GLN A 39 -18.36 12.39 -0.08
C GLN A 39 -17.12 11.69 0.52
N PRO A 40 -16.64 12.14 1.69
CA PRO A 40 -15.61 11.44 2.45
C PRO A 40 -15.99 10.00 2.82
N ALA A 41 -15.00 9.17 3.09
CA ALA A 41 -15.22 7.86 3.70
C ALA A 41 -15.72 8.02 5.16
N GLN A 42 -16.77 7.27 5.51
CA GLN A 42 -17.32 7.22 6.87
C GLN A 42 -16.80 6.00 7.67
N LYS A 43 -16.30 4.98 6.95
CA LYS A 43 -15.74 3.75 7.50
C LYS A 43 -14.54 3.30 6.69
N TRP A 44 -13.73 2.43 7.26
CA TRP A 44 -12.45 2.01 6.70
C TRP A 44 -12.59 1.37 5.31
N GLU A 45 -13.63 0.57 5.07
CA GLU A 45 -13.86 -0.08 3.76
C GLU A 45 -14.27 0.90 2.65
N GLN A 46 -14.51 2.18 2.97
CA GLN A 46 -14.78 3.24 2.00
C GLN A 46 -13.55 4.09 1.68
N ALA A 47 -12.48 3.97 2.48
CA ALA A 47 -11.22 4.67 2.26
C ALA A 47 -10.49 4.09 1.03
N LEU A 48 -9.65 4.92 0.40
CA LEU A 48 -8.95 4.55 -0.83
C LEU A 48 -7.57 3.97 -0.50
N PRO A 49 -7.25 2.73 -0.95
CA PRO A 49 -5.96 2.12 -0.67
C PRO A 49 -4.86 2.70 -1.55
N LEU A 50 -3.70 2.92 -0.94
CA LEU A 50 -2.44 3.23 -1.58
C LEU A 50 -1.38 2.25 -1.07
N GLY A 51 -0.42 1.90 -1.91
CA GLY A 51 0.68 1.04 -1.49
C GLY A 51 1.83 1.00 -2.48
N ASN A 52 3.03 0.75 -1.97
CA ASN A 52 4.22 0.53 -2.80
C ASN A 52 4.78 -0.91 -2.71
N GLY A 53 4.02 -1.83 -2.14
CA GLY A 53 4.45 -3.19 -1.79
C GLY A 53 4.91 -3.32 -0.34
N ARG A 54 5.45 -2.26 0.27
CA ARG A 54 5.97 -2.27 1.65
C ARG A 54 5.16 -1.40 2.61
N LEU A 55 4.94 -0.15 2.23
CA LEU A 55 4.09 0.80 2.96
C LEU A 55 2.69 0.79 2.36
N GLY A 56 1.69 0.67 3.22
CA GLY A 56 0.28 0.76 2.85
C GLY A 56 -0.38 1.96 3.51
N ALA A 57 -1.39 2.52 2.85
CA ALA A 57 -2.24 3.55 3.43
C ALA A 57 -3.70 3.42 2.97
N MET A 58 -4.64 3.80 3.84
CA MET A 58 -6.06 3.93 3.53
C MET A 58 -6.49 5.38 3.76
N VAL A 59 -6.81 6.10 2.67
CA VAL A 59 -7.09 7.55 2.68
C VAL A 59 -8.60 7.82 2.80
N PHE A 60 -9.02 8.51 3.87
CA PHE A 60 -10.44 8.74 4.14
C PHE A 60 -11.03 9.91 3.36
N GLY A 61 -10.26 10.98 3.15
CA GLY A 61 -10.71 12.16 2.42
C GLY A 61 -11.56 13.12 3.26
N THR A 62 -11.57 13.02 4.58
CA THR A 62 -12.37 13.89 5.47
C THR A 62 -11.89 15.35 5.42
N VAL A 63 -12.82 16.30 5.45
CA VAL A 63 -12.56 17.71 5.10
C VAL A 63 -11.65 18.39 6.12
N ASP A 64 -12.04 18.39 7.39
CA ASP A 64 -11.42 19.11 8.49
C ASP A 64 -10.42 18.25 9.29
N SER A 65 -10.63 16.94 9.37
CA SER A 65 -9.74 16.01 10.06
C SER A 65 -9.46 14.80 9.19
N GLU A 66 -8.47 14.91 8.30
CA GLU A 66 -8.03 13.80 7.44
C GLU A 66 -7.42 12.68 8.29
N ARG A 67 -7.84 11.45 8.01
CA ARG A 67 -7.26 10.24 8.58
C ARG A 67 -6.66 9.41 7.45
N ILE A 68 -5.37 9.13 7.55
CA ILE A 68 -4.69 8.18 6.69
C ILE A 68 -4.23 7.03 7.58
N GLN A 69 -4.92 5.89 7.52
CA GLN A 69 -4.50 4.70 8.27
C GLN A 69 -3.31 4.06 7.55
N LEU A 70 -2.28 3.69 8.30
CA LEU A 70 -0.96 3.28 7.79
C LEU A 70 -0.63 1.83 8.13
N ASN A 71 0.10 1.18 7.23
CA ASN A 71 0.62 -0.18 7.36
C ASN A 71 2.08 -0.25 6.90
N GLU A 72 2.82 -1.21 7.46
CA GLU A 72 4.17 -1.62 7.04
C GLU A 72 4.14 -3.15 6.94
N GLU A 73 4.55 -3.73 5.81
CA GLU A 73 4.33 -5.15 5.47
C GLU A 73 4.82 -6.14 6.54
N SER A 74 5.86 -5.77 7.29
CA SER A 74 6.58 -6.65 8.21
C SER A 74 6.20 -6.42 9.68
N LEU A 75 5.21 -5.58 9.96
CA LEU A 75 4.73 -5.32 11.31
C LEU A 75 3.76 -6.41 11.81
N TRP A 76 4.32 -7.51 12.26
CA TRP A 76 3.58 -8.66 12.80
C TRP A 76 3.85 -8.86 14.29
N ALA A 77 2.80 -9.22 15.01
CA ALA A 77 2.94 -9.83 16.32
C ALA A 77 3.41 -11.29 16.19
N GLY A 78 3.95 -11.85 17.27
CA GLY A 78 4.41 -13.24 17.33
C GLY A 78 5.92 -13.39 17.13
N GLU A 79 6.34 -14.64 17.25
CA GLU A 79 7.70 -15.09 17.04
C GLU A 79 7.67 -16.51 16.44
N PRO A 80 8.77 -16.99 15.83
CA PRO A 80 8.85 -18.36 15.33
C PRO A 80 8.63 -19.40 16.43
N LEU A 81 7.79 -20.41 16.15
CA LEU A 81 7.45 -21.47 17.10
C LEU A 81 7.66 -22.85 16.46
N ASP A 82 8.10 -23.81 17.29
CA ASP A 82 8.16 -25.21 16.89
C ASP A 82 6.82 -25.90 17.13
N VAL A 83 5.99 -25.88 16.09
CA VAL A 83 4.63 -26.45 16.07
C VAL A 83 4.57 -27.85 15.45
N TYR A 84 5.71 -28.55 15.31
CA TYR A 84 5.70 -29.92 14.80
C TYR A 84 5.32 -30.91 15.94
N PRO A 85 4.30 -31.75 15.75
CA PRO A 85 3.94 -32.80 16.70
C PRO A 85 5.01 -33.89 16.81
N ASP A 86 5.17 -34.45 18.00
CA ASP A 86 6.05 -35.60 18.24
C ASP A 86 5.53 -36.85 17.52
N ASP A 87 6.43 -37.77 17.18
CA ASP A 87 6.11 -39.06 16.54
C ASP A 87 5.23 -38.98 15.27
N TYR A 88 5.23 -37.83 14.57
CA TYR A 88 4.33 -37.54 13.45
C TYR A 88 4.27 -38.65 12.40
N SER A 89 5.43 -39.23 12.03
CA SER A 89 5.51 -40.33 11.05
C SER A 89 4.73 -41.57 11.49
N GLU A 90 4.88 -42.00 12.74
CA GLU A 90 4.22 -43.22 13.23
C GLU A 90 2.72 -43.00 13.46
N ASN A 91 2.36 -41.80 13.95
CA ASN A 91 0.96 -41.38 14.09
C ASN A 91 0.25 -41.29 12.73
N LEU A 92 0.93 -40.76 11.70
CA LEU A 92 0.39 -40.69 10.33
C LEU A 92 0.17 -42.08 9.73
N LYS A 93 1.10 -43.02 9.92
CA LYS A 93 0.92 -44.42 9.46
C LYS A 93 -0.28 -45.07 10.13
N THR A 94 -0.44 -44.86 11.44
CA THR A 94 -1.57 -45.40 12.20
C THR A 94 -2.90 -44.80 11.71
N LEU A 95 -2.94 -43.48 11.48
CA LEU A 95 -4.09 -42.80 10.90
C LEU A 95 -4.47 -43.39 9.54
N GLN A 96 -3.49 -43.57 8.64
CA GLN A 96 -3.71 -44.17 7.32
C GLN A 96 -4.29 -45.59 7.42
N GLN A 97 -3.79 -46.42 8.34
CA GLN A 97 -4.34 -47.76 8.56
C GLN A 97 -5.79 -47.73 9.06
N LEU A 98 -6.14 -46.78 9.94
CA LEU A 98 -7.51 -46.60 10.40
C LEU A 98 -8.44 -46.18 9.25
N VAL A 99 -8.01 -45.24 8.41
CA VAL A 99 -8.75 -44.83 7.21
C VAL A 99 -8.98 -46.01 6.27
N LEU A 100 -7.93 -46.80 5.97
CA LEU A 100 -8.03 -47.97 5.08
C LEU A 100 -8.94 -49.07 5.65
N LYS A 101 -9.08 -49.17 6.97
CA LYS A 101 -10.01 -50.10 7.64
C LYS A 101 -11.44 -49.53 7.78
N GLY A 102 -11.72 -48.33 7.24
CA GLY A 102 -13.03 -47.67 7.35
C GLY A 102 -13.32 -47.05 8.72
N LYS A 103 -12.33 -46.97 9.62
CA LYS A 103 -12.46 -46.46 10.98
C LYS A 103 -12.26 -44.93 11.04
N ILE A 104 -13.12 -44.19 10.33
CA ILE A 104 -12.95 -42.74 10.11
C ILE A 104 -13.02 -41.93 11.41
N ALA A 105 -13.91 -42.29 12.34
CA ALA A 105 -14.02 -41.60 13.63
C ALA A 105 -12.76 -41.77 14.49
N GLU A 106 -12.20 -42.99 14.54
CA GLU A 106 -10.95 -43.28 15.24
C GLU A 106 -9.78 -42.54 14.58
N ALA A 107 -9.71 -42.53 13.24
CA ALA A 107 -8.69 -41.80 12.49
C ALA A 107 -8.72 -40.30 12.78
N ARG A 108 -9.92 -39.70 12.82
CA ARG A 108 -10.11 -38.28 13.13
C ARG A 108 -9.68 -37.95 14.56
N ALA A 109 -10.08 -38.77 15.53
CA ALA A 109 -9.70 -38.58 16.93
C ALA A 109 -8.18 -38.64 17.10
N LEU A 110 -7.53 -39.67 16.54
CA LEU A 110 -6.07 -39.80 16.55
C LEU A 110 -5.39 -38.59 15.89
N GLY A 111 -5.87 -38.15 14.73
CA GLY A 111 -5.30 -37.00 14.03
C GLY A 111 -5.35 -35.70 14.84
N LEU A 112 -6.49 -35.41 15.48
CA LEU A 112 -6.63 -34.23 16.33
C LEU A 112 -5.80 -34.31 17.62
N GLU A 113 -5.53 -35.50 18.13
CA GLU A 113 -4.74 -35.69 19.34
C GLU A 113 -3.23 -35.66 19.06
N THR A 114 -2.80 -36.20 17.91
CA THR A 114 -1.38 -36.56 17.69
C THR A 114 -0.72 -35.91 16.48
N LEU A 115 -1.50 -35.37 15.53
CA LEU A 115 -0.98 -34.73 14.31
C LEU A 115 -1.17 -33.21 14.32
N THR A 116 -1.59 -32.64 15.45
CA THR A 116 -1.69 -31.20 15.68
C THR A 116 -1.04 -30.85 17.00
N LYS A 117 -0.33 -29.72 17.06
CA LYS A 117 0.33 -29.20 18.27
C LYS A 117 -0.07 -27.75 18.46
N SER A 118 -0.37 -27.35 19.69
CA SER A 118 -0.61 -25.94 20.02
C SER A 118 0.71 -25.15 20.04
N PRO A 119 0.69 -23.86 19.66
CA PRO A 119 -0.47 -23.12 19.16
C PRO A 119 -0.92 -23.55 17.77
N THR A 120 -2.22 -23.45 17.50
CA THR A 120 -2.81 -23.83 16.21
C THR A 120 -2.97 -22.65 15.26
N SER A 121 -2.63 -21.44 15.71
CA SER A 121 -2.62 -20.22 14.89
C SER A 121 -1.39 -19.37 15.21
N TYR A 122 -1.19 -18.33 14.40
CA TYR A 122 -0.16 -17.31 14.58
C TYR A 122 -0.75 -16.08 15.25
N ARG A 123 0.09 -15.09 15.59
CA ARG A 123 -0.40 -13.78 16.00
C ARG A 123 -0.63 -12.87 14.78
N SER A 124 -1.41 -11.81 15.00
CA SER A 124 -1.94 -10.95 13.94
C SER A 124 -0.89 -10.03 13.29
N TYR A 125 -1.09 -9.76 12.00
CA TYR A 125 -0.61 -8.55 11.35
C TYR A 125 -1.26 -7.32 12.01
N GLU A 126 -0.49 -6.27 12.30
CA GLU A 126 -0.99 -5.08 13.00
C GLU A 126 -0.92 -3.80 12.14
N PRO A 127 -1.87 -2.85 12.30
CA PRO A 127 -1.74 -1.50 11.73
C PRO A 127 -0.46 -0.84 12.23
N LEU A 128 0.16 0.04 11.44
CA LEU A 128 1.32 0.82 11.87
C LEU A 128 0.93 2.02 12.74
N ALA A 129 0.01 2.85 12.24
CA ALA A 129 -0.46 4.07 12.89
C ALA A 129 -1.61 4.67 12.08
N ASP A 130 -2.26 5.70 12.60
CA ASP A 130 -3.01 6.69 11.84
C ASP A 130 -2.18 7.97 11.72
N LEU A 131 -2.11 8.55 10.53
CA LEU A 131 -1.62 9.91 10.30
C LEU A 131 -2.83 10.85 10.23
N GLY A 132 -2.90 11.77 11.19
CA GLY A 132 -3.92 12.81 11.27
C GLY A 132 -3.45 14.12 10.64
N ILE A 133 -4.25 14.71 9.74
CA ILE A 133 -4.07 16.10 9.28
C ILE A 133 -5.33 16.90 9.61
N HIS A 134 -5.23 17.70 10.67
CA HIS A 134 -6.32 18.54 11.16
C HIS A 134 -6.21 19.93 10.56
N MET A 135 -7.16 20.28 9.68
CA MET A 135 -7.22 21.53 8.94
C MET A 135 -7.99 22.59 9.73
N ALA A 136 -7.42 23.79 9.89
CA ALA A 136 -8.07 24.89 10.63
C ALA A 136 -8.93 25.81 9.73
N HIS A 137 -9.76 25.23 8.85
CA HIS A 137 -10.67 25.99 7.98
C HIS A 137 -12.17 25.75 8.25
N GLY A 138 -12.52 24.72 9.02
CA GLY A 138 -13.90 24.24 9.24
C GLY A 138 -14.27 23.07 8.33
N ASP A 139 -15.45 22.48 8.55
CA ASP A 139 -15.92 21.23 7.92
C ASP A 139 -16.95 21.43 6.80
N GLN A 140 -17.58 22.61 6.72
CA GLN A 140 -18.59 22.95 5.73
C GLN A 140 -17.96 23.15 4.34
N ALA A 141 -17.84 22.06 3.59
CA ALA A 141 -17.28 22.02 2.26
C ALA A 141 -18.34 22.07 1.15
N GLU A 142 -18.00 22.75 0.06
CA GLU A 142 -18.72 22.73 -1.21
C GLU A 142 -17.87 22.07 -2.30
N ALA A 143 -18.52 21.57 -3.36
CA ALA A 143 -17.86 20.99 -4.53
C ALA A 143 -16.79 19.95 -4.15
N TYR A 144 -17.14 19.09 -3.19
CA TYR A 144 -16.26 18.03 -2.71
C TYR A 144 -16.16 16.89 -3.73
N GLN A 145 -14.94 16.41 -3.95
CA GLN A 145 -14.66 15.19 -4.68
C GLN A 145 -13.39 14.54 -4.11
N ARG A 146 -13.40 13.22 -3.99
CA ARG A 146 -12.20 12.41 -3.79
C ARG A 146 -12.09 11.34 -4.85
N GLU A 147 -10.86 11.02 -5.25
CA GLU A 147 -10.59 10.00 -6.26
C GLU A 147 -9.28 9.26 -5.98
N LEU A 148 -9.18 8.04 -6.50
CA LEU A 148 -7.96 7.29 -6.69
C LEU A 148 -7.84 7.02 -8.20
N ASP A 149 -6.81 7.62 -8.80
CA ASP A 149 -6.46 7.41 -10.20
C ASP A 149 -5.55 6.17 -10.31
N LEU A 150 -6.05 5.11 -10.93
CA LEU A 150 -5.34 3.83 -11.01
C LEU A 150 -4.15 3.88 -11.97
N GLU A 151 -4.17 4.79 -12.96
CA GLU A 151 -3.10 4.94 -13.93
C GLU A 151 -1.86 5.62 -13.34
N THR A 152 -2.07 6.50 -12.37
CA THR A 152 -1.00 7.24 -11.69
C THR A 152 -0.72 6.73 -10.28
N GLY A 153 -1.65 6.00 -9.66
CA GLY A 153 -1.55 5.58 -8.26
C GLY A 153 -1.59 6.74 -7.28
N ILE A 154 -2.30 7.83 -7.64
CA ILE A 154 -2.42 9.04 -6.83
C ILE A 154 -3.86 9.17 -6.33
N SER A 155 -4.00 9.32 -5.01
CA SER A 155 -5.26 9.72 -4.38
C SER A 155 -5.35 11.24 -4.34
N GLN A 156 -6.50 11.80 -4.71
CA GLN A 156 -6.74 13.23 -4.73
C GLN A 156 -8.03 13.57 -3.99
N VAL A 157 -8.00 14.67 -3.21
CA VAL A 157 -9.19 15.27 -2.60
C VAL A 157 -9.25 16.74 -2.98
N THR A 158 -10.40 17.21 -3.44
CA THR A 158 -10.65 18.62 -3.70
C THR A 158 -11.98 19.07 -3.11
N TYR A 159 -11.99 20.27 -2.56
CA TYR A 159 -13.18 20.88 -1.99
C TYR A 159 -13.00 22.40 -1.86
N ARG A 160 -14.08 23.11 -1.55
CA ARG A 160 -14.05 24.55 -1.24
C ARG A 160 -14.57 24.81 0.17
N VAL A 161 -13.85 25.63 0.93
CA VAL A 161 -14.30 26.16 2.22
C VAL A 161 -14.13 27.68 2.19
N LYS A 162 -15.19 28.43 2.50
CA LYS A 162 -15.18 29.91 2.52
C LYS A 162 -14.60 30.54 1.23
N GLY A 163 -14.94 29.94 0.07
CA GLY A 163 -14.47 30.39 -1.24
C GLY A 163 -12.98 30.15 -1.54
N VAL A 164 -12.28 29.36 -0.72
CA VAL A 164 -10.91 28.88 -0.97
C VAL A 164 -10.98 27.43 -1.43
N ARG A 165 -10.36 27.11 -2.56
CA ARG A 165 -10.25 25.73 -3.05
C ARG A 165 -9.01 25.08 -2.43
N PHE A 166 -9.22 23.93 -1.80
CA PHE A 166 -8.16 23.07 -1.29
C PHE A 166 -7.95 21.86 -2.21
N LEU A 167 -6.70 21.41 -2.25
CA LEU A 167 -6.26 20.23 -2.97
C LEU A 167 -5.34 19.41 -2.07
N ARG A 168 -5.67 18.15 -1.87
CA ARG A 168 -4.79 17.15 -1.28
C ARG A 168 -4.42 16.10 -2.32
N GLU A 169 -3.14 15.79 -2.43
CA GLU A 169 -2.62 14.71 -3.27
C GLU A 169 -1.78 13.76 -2.39
N THR A 170 -2.07 12.47 -2.42
CA THR A 170 -1.36 11.44 -1.64
C THR A 170 -0.95 10.29 -2.54
N PHE A 171 0.30 9.85 -2.44
CA PHE A 171 0.82 8.66 -3.12
C PHE A 171 1.94 8.01 -2.31
N ILE A 172 2.24 6.74 -2.59
CA ILE A 172 3.36 6.01 -1.98
C ILE A 172 4.31 5.57 -3.09
N SER A 173 5.48 6.21 -3.16
CA SER A 173 6.48 5.94 -4.19
C SER A 173 7.21 4.63 -3.90
N ALA A 174 7.20 3.68 -4.83
CA ALA A 174 8.10 2.52 -4.78
C ALA A 174 9.55 2.93 -5.13
N ALA A 175 9.72 3.85 -6.09
CA ALA A 175 11.04 4.32 -6.52
C ALA A 175 11.84 5.03 -5.40
N ASP A 176 11.14 5.67 -4.46
CA ASP A 176 11.74 6.43 -3.35
C ASP A 176 11.48 5.82 -1.98
N ASP A 177 10.62 4.80 -1.91
CA ASP A 177 10.19 4.11 -0.71
C ASP A 177 9.59 5.04 0.38
N VAL A 178 8.75 5.98 -0.05
CA VAL A 178 8.20 7.03 0.80
C VAL A 178 6.77 7.39 0.41
N MET A 179 5.91 7.57 1.41
CA MET A 179 4.61 8.21 1.22
C MET A 179 4.77 9.74 1.15
N VAL A 180 4.10 10.36 0.20
CA VAL A 180 4.10 11.80 -0.03
C VAL A 180 2.67 12.31 0.04
N ILE A 181 2.44 13.31 0.88
CA ILE A 181 1.16 14.03 0.96
C ILE A 181 1.43 15.50 0.65
N ARG A 182 0.67 16.06 -0.28
CA ARG A 182 0.67 17.50 -0.57
C ARG A 182 -0.67 18.09 -0.18
N VAL A 183 -0.67 19.16 0.59
CA VAL A 183 -1.85 19.96 0.93
C VAL A 183 -1.62 21.37 0.40
N SER A 184 -2.52 21.87 -0.44
CA SER A 184 -2.40 23.20 -1.06
C SER A 184 -3.75 23.92 -1.13
N ALA A 185 -3.69 25.25 -1.22
CA ALA A 185 -4.85 26.11 -1.41
C ALA A 185 -4.67 27.02 -2.61
N ASN A 186 -5.76 27.43 -3.26
CA ASN A 186 -5.71 28.34 -4.41
C ASN A 186 -5.54 29.83 -4.03
N LYS A 187 -5.41 30.14 -2.74
CA LYS A 187 -5.09 31.48 -2.23
C LYS A 187 -3.88 31.37 -1.30
N PRO A 188 -2.89 32.28 -1.40
CA PRO A 188 -1.71 32.27 -0.54
C PRO A 188 -2.06 32.32 0.95
N GLY A 189 -1.24 31.66 1.77
CA GLY A 189 -1.29 31.68 3.23
C GLY A 189 -2.54 31.06 3.85
N GLN A 190 -3.30 30.23 3.13
CA GLN A 190 -4.55 29.64 3.63
C GLN A 190 -4.39 28.23 4.21
N VAL A 191 -3.20 27.62 4.14
CA VAL A 191 -2.97 26.28 4.69
C VAL A 191 -2.50 26.39 6.14
N HIS A 192 -3.40 26.03 7.06
CA HIS A 192 -3.14 25.93 8.49
C HIS A 192 -3.51 24.52 8.95
N VAL A 193 -2.52 23.75 9.40
CA VAL A 193 -2.72 22.32 9.72
C VAL A 193 -1.99 21.91 10.99
N ARG A 194 -2.57 20.97 11.74
CA ARG A 194 -1.88 20.19 12.77
C ARG A 194 -1.71 18.76 12.24
N ILE A 195 -0.47 18.26 12.29
CA ILE A 195 -0.11 16.92 11.82
C ILE A 195 0.37 16.11 13.00
N GLU A 196 -0.20 14.92 13.18
CA GLU A 196 0.14 14.00 14.28
C GLU A 196 0.10 12.55 13.80
N LEU A 197 0.74 11.67 14.58
CA LEU A 197 0.71 10.23 14.42
C LEU A 197 0.07 9.63 15.67
N THR A 198 -0.90 8.74 15.49
CA THR A 198 -1.60 8.04 16.58
C THR A 198 -1.61 6.53 16.34
N ARG A 199 -1.67 5.75 17.41
CA ARG A 199 -1.77 4.28 17.40
C ARG A 199 -2.46 3.89 18.71
N GLU A 200 -3.24 2.82 18.70
CA GLU A 200 -3.98 2.36 19.88
C GLU A 200 -3.07 2.11 21.10
N LYS A 201 -1.89 1.53 20.87
CA LYS A 201 -0.90 1.18 21.90
C LYS A 201 0.53 1.19 21.34
N ASP A 202 1.52 0.97 22.19
CA ASP A 202 2.86 0.51 21.82
C ASP A 202 3.75 1.45 20.98
N MET A 203 3.49 2.76 21.02
CA MET A 203 4.36 3.75 20.39
C MET A 203 4.60 4.98 21.26
N VAL A 204 5.67 5.70 20.93
CA VAL A 204 5.96 7.04 21.42
C VAL A 204 6.27 7.94 20.23
N VAL A 205 5.74 9.16 20.23
CA VAL A 205 6.05 10.18 19.23
C VAL A 205 6.87 11.30 19.88
N THR A 206 7.98 11.64 19.25
CA THR A 206 8.85 12.76 19.64
C THR A 206 9.11 13.64 18.43
N GLY A 207 9.17 14.95 18.61
CA GLY A 207 9.62 15.82 17.53
C GLY A 207 11.13 15.92 17.47
N ARG A 208 11.63 16.15 16.25
CA ARG A 208 13.05 16.37 15.97
C ARG A 208 13.22 17.64 15.15
N GLY A 209 14.09 18.53 15.61
CA GLY A 209 14.21 19.86 15.01
C GLY A 209 12.87 20.62 15.08
N SER A 210 12.52 21.36 14.02
CA SER A 210 11.30 22.17 13.98
C SER A 210 10.17 21.57 13.14
N ASN A 211 10.44 20.54 12.34
CA ASN A 211 9.57 20.10 11.26
C ASN A 211 9.55 18.58 11.04
N GLU A 212 9.97 17.79 12.02
CA GLU A 212 9.98 16.33 11.93
C GLU A 212 9.32 15.69 13.16
N LEU A 213 8.69 14.54 12.94
CA LEU A 213 8.21 13.64 13.98
C LEU A 213 8.88 12.28 13.82
N HIS A 214 9.34 11.74 14.94
CA HIS A 214 9.86 10.39 15.10
C HIS A 214 8.83 9.60 15.90
N MET A 215 8.28 8.57 15.29
CA MET A 215 7.45 7.57 15.94
C MET A 215 8.31 6.33 16.16
N ASP A 216 8.45 5.86 17.39
CA ASP A 216 9.20 4.64 17.70
C ASP A 216 8.36 3.75 18.62
N GLY A 217 8.41 2.44 18.40
CA GLY A 217 7.54 1.51 19.10
C GLY A 217 8.01 0.06 19.07
N GLN A 218 7.30 -0.76 19.82
CA GLN A 218 7.50 -2.20 19.86
C GLN A 218 6.18 -2.86 20.21
N ILE A 219 5.72 -3.80 19.36
CA ILE A 219 4.50 -4.56 19.66
C ILE A 219 4.66 -5.27 21.01
N VAL A 220 3.71 -5.06 21.91
CA VAL A 220 3.60 -5.76 23.18
C VAL A 220 2.20 -6.37 23.30
N ASP A 221 2.15 -7.69 23.24
CA ASP A 221 0.91 -8.43 23.43
C ASP A 221 0.79 -9.00 24.84
N VAL A 222 -0.46 -9.07 25.30
CA VAL A 222 -0.83 -9.76 26.52
C VAL A 222 -1.41 -11.12 26.12
N PRO A 223 -0.91 -12.26 26.63
CA PRO A 223 -1.47 -13.58 26.32
C PRO A 223 -2.84 -13.76 26.98
N ALA A 224 -3.65 -14.71 26.46
CA ALA A 224 -4.88 -15.13 27.12
C ALA A 224 -4.58 -15.84 28.47
N PRO A 225 -5.47 -15.73 29.47
CA PRO A 225 -6.78 -15.07 29.43
C PRO A 225 -6.77 -13.55 29.68
N GLU A 226 -5.62 -12.95 30.03
CA GLU A 226 -5.54 -11.51 30.35
C GLU A 226 -5.68 -10.62 29.10
N GLY A 227 -5.20 -11.11 27.95
CA GLY A 227 -5.38 -10.48 26.64
C GLY A 227 -6.41 -11.20 25.78
N PHE A 228 -6.68 -10.61 24.62
CA PHE A 228 -7.56 -11.19 23.61
C PHE A 228 -6.80 -12.20 22.75
N ASP A 229 -7.37 -13.40 22.59
CA ASP A 229 -6.95 -14.43 21.64
C ASP A 229 -8.22 -15.22 21.29
N ASP A 230 -8.69 -15.12 20.05
CA ASP A 230 -9.91 -15.81 19.61
C ASP A 230 -9.61 -17.20 19.01
N ASN A 231 -8.33 -17.61 18.98
CA ASN A 231 -7.93 -18.93 18.51
C ASN A 231 -8.03 -19.96 19.66
N PRO A 232 -8.90 -20.97 19.55
CA PRO A 232 -9.10 -21.94 20.63
C PRO A 232 -7.86 -22.75 21.00
N GLY A 233 -6.96 -22.98 20.04
CA GLY A 233 -5.68 -23.65 20.27
C GLY A 233 -4.53 -22.72 20.66
N GLY A 234 -4.82 -21.42 20.84
CA GLY A 234 -3.87 -20.36 21.14
C GLY A 234 -3.07 -19.88 19.93
N SER A 235 -2.51 -18.67 20.06
CA SER A 235 -1.70 -17.99 19.03
C SER A 235 -0.21 -17.87 19.37
N GLY A 236 0.24 -18.60 20.40
CA GLY A 236 1.63 -18.56 20.89
C GLY A 236 1.86 -17.58 22.04
N PRO A 237 3.12 -17.47 22.53
CA PRO A 237 3.44 -16.62 23.68
C PRO A 237 3.12 -15.15 23.39
N GLY A 238 2.65 -14.44 24.40
CA GLY A 238 2.56 -12.98 24.36
C GLY A 238 3.92 -12.35 24.68
N GLY A 239 3.93 -11.03 24.81
CA GLY A 239 5.12 -10.27 25.15
C GLY A 239 5.60 -9.40 23.99
N LYS A 240 6.92 -9.20 23.94
CA LYS A 240 7.59 -8.22 23.07
C LYS A 240 7.91 -8.80 21.70
N HIS A 241 7.26 -8.29 20.65
CA HIS A 241 7.47 -8.73 19.26
C HIS A 241 8.22 -7.65 18.46
N MET A 242 7.86 -7.47 17.19
CA MET A 242 8.50 -6.57 16.23
C MET A 242 8.66 -5.15 16.77
N LYS A 243 9.87 -4.57 16.63
CA LYS A 243 10.09 -3.12 16.83
C LYS A 243 9.82 -2.41 15.51
N PHE A 244 9.35 -1.17 15.62
CA PHE A 244 9.04 -0.36 14.46
C PHE A 244 9.37 1.11 14.69
N ALA A 245 9.57 1.82 13.60
CA ALA A 245 9.84 3.24 13.60
C ALA A 245 9.22 3.91 12.38
N GLY A 246 8.57 5.05 12.58
CA GLY A 246 8.10 5.97 11.53
C GLY A 246 8.90 7.28 11.56
N ARG A 247 9.19 7.83 10.39
CA ARG A 247 9.87 9.12 10.22
C ARG A 247 9.04 10.01 9.31
N LEU A 248 8.64 11.16 9.85
CA LEU A 248 7.82 12.16 9.18
C LEU A 248 8.58 13.47 9.05
N LEU A 249 8.59 14.05 7.85
CA LEU A 249 9.17 15.36 7.56
C LEU A 249 8.13 16.27 6.91
N VAL A 250 8.02 17.51 7.39
CA VAL A 250 7.20 18.56 6.79
C VAL A 250 8.06 19.60 6.07
N ARG A 251 7.59 20.00 4.89
CA ARG A 251 8.15 21.09 4.08
C ARG A 251 7.05 22.05 3.72
N LEU A 252 7.41 23.33 3.69
CA LEU A 252 6.48 24.40 3.42
C LEU A 252 6.90 25.23 2.21
N THR A 253 5.90 25.68 1.45
CA THR A 253 6.02 26.88 0.63
C THR A 253 5.39 28.03 1.41
N LYS A 254 6.24 28.96 1.89
CA LYS A 254 5.85 30.05 2.82
C LYS A 254 5.26 29.52 4.15
N GLY A 255 4.90 30.42 5.05
CA GLY A 255 4.35 30.07 6.37
C GLY A 255 5.39 29.64 7.39
N THR A 256 4.91 29.06 8.50
CA THR A 256 5.73 28.62 9.64
C THR A 256 5.34 27.22 10.09
N VAL A 257 6.30 26.47 10.62
CA VAL A 257 6.08 25.17 11.28
C VAL A 257 6.72 25.21 12.66
N LYS A 258 5.99 24.70 13.65
CA LYS A 258 6.46 24.53 15.03
C LYS A 258 6.05 23.18 15.54
N GLN A 259 6.97 22.49 16.20
CA GLN A 259 6.62 21.35 17.03
C GLN A 259 5.84 21.82 18.26
N LYS A 260 4.73 21.15 18.57
CA LYS A 260 4.01 21.25 19.83
C LYS A 260 3.70 19.85 20.32
N GLU A 261 4.37 19.45 21.41
CA GLU A 261 4.25 18.11 22.00
C GLU A 261 4.61 17.02 20.96
N ASP A 262 3.64 16.18 20.62
CA ASP A 262 3.70 15.05 19.70
C ASP A 262 3.28 15.39 18.26
N ALA A 263 3.11 16.68 17.95
CA ALA A 263 2.59 17.12 16.65
C ALA A 263 3.37 18.31 16.07
N LEU A 264 3.16 18.51 14.76
CA LEU A 264 3.62 19.69 14.03
C LEU A 264 2.44 20.60 13.73
N VAL A 265 2.57 21.87 14.09
CA VAL A 265 1.57 22.91 13.80
C VAL A 265 2.12 23.86 12.74
N ILE A 266 1.40 23.95 11.64
CA ILE A 266 1.73 24.76 10.47
C ILE A 266 0.72 25.91 10.35
N GLN A 267 1.21 27.11 10.08
CA GLN A 267 0.39 28.31 9.90
C GLN A 267 0.84 29.12 8.67
N ASP A 268 -0.13 29.74 7.99
CA ASP A 268 0.08 30.70 6.90
C ASP A 268 0.90 30.15 5.72
N ALA A 269 0.80 28.85 5.45
CA ALA A 269 1.48 28.22 4.31
C ALA A 269 0.64 28.32 3.02
N ASP A 270 1.32 28.40 1.89
CA ASP A 270 0.70 28.24 0.57
C ASP A 270 0.51 26.75 0.25
N GLU A 271 1.49 25.95 0.67
CA GLU A 271 1.56 24.52 0.44
C GLU A 271 2.33 23.83 1.57
N VAL A 272 1.88 22.64 1.94
CA VAL A 272 2.52 21.72 2.88
C VAL A 272 2.79 20.41 2.16
N VAL A 273 4.04 19.95 2.18
CA VAL A 273 4.43 18.62 1.70
C VAL A 273 4.92 17.81 2.88
N VAL A 274 4.27 16.68 3.13
CA VAL A 274 4.61 15.69 4.15
C VAL A 274 5.29 14.52 3.46
N LEU A 275 6.45 14.11 3.97
CA LEU A 275 7.09 12.84 3.62
C LEU A 275 6.99 11.92 4.81
N PHE A 276 6.56 10.68 4.61
CA PHE A 276 6.49 9.67 5.64
C PHE A 276 7.07 8.35 5.15
N THR A 277 7.88 7.71 5.98
CA THR A 277 8.32 6.34 5.78
C THR A 277 8.40 5.63 7.12
N ALA A 278 8.46 4.30 7.10
CA ALA A 278 8.62 3.49 8.29
C ALA A 278 9.56 2.32 8.01
N ALA A 279 9.98 1.63 9.06
CA ALA A 279 10.69 0.37 8.98
C ALA A 279 10.48 -0.41 10.28
N THR A 280 10.81 -1.69 10.25
CA THR A 280 10.82 -2.58 11.41
C THR A 280 12.22 -3.12 11.68
N ASP A 281 12.37 -3.95 12.71
CA ASP A 281 13.56 -4.78 12.90
C ASP A 281 13.42 -6.18 12.26
N PHE A 282 12.54 -6.35 11.27
CA PHE A 282 12.38 -7.61 10.53
C PHE A 282 13.64 -7.97 9.73
N SER A 283 14.02 -9.24 9.79
CA SER A 283 15.09 -9.84 9.00
C SER A 283 14.50 -10.92 8.09
N LEU A 284 14.62 -10.71 6.78
CA LEU A 284 14.20 -11.70 5.78
C LEU A 284 14.99 -13.01 5.92
N ASP A 285 16.30 -12.94 6.15
CA ASP A 285 17.16 -14.11 6.34
C ASP A 285 16.75 -14.99 7.53
N LYS A 286 16.26 -14.37 8.60
CA LYS A 286 15.80 -15.08 9.81
C LYS A 286 14.31 -15.38 9.79
N MET A 287 13.55 -14.80 8.86
CA MET A 287 12.08 -14.81 8.84
C MET A 287 11.46 -14.39 10.18
N THR A 288 12.10 -13.44 10.88
CA THR A 288 11.64 -12.89 12.16
C THR A 288 12.39 -11.58 12.47
N PHE A 289 12.07 -10.92 13.59
CA PHE A 289 12.81 -9.76 14.06
C PHE A 289 14.27 -10.11 14.43
N ASP A 290 15.19 -9.22 14.07
CA ASP A 290 16.58 -9.22 14.48
C ASP A 290 16.90 -7.91 15.22
N ARG A 291 17.17 -8.02 16.52
CA ARG A 291 17.45 -6.83 17.36
C ARG A 291 18.74 -6.10 16.99
N ALA A 292 19.58 -6.66 16.11
CA ALA A 292 20.70 -5.96 15.51
C ALA A 292 20.26 -4.92 14.45
N ILE A 293 19.05 -5.03 13.91
CA ILE A 293 18.46 -4.07 12.99
C ILE A 293 17.85 -2.93 13.80
N ASP A 294 18.34 -1.70 13.56
CA ASP A 294 17.74 -0.50 14.13
C ASP A 294 16.69 0.06 13.16
N ALA A 295 15.41 -0.23 13.45
CA ALA A 295 14.27 0.24 12.67
C ALA A 295 14.29 1.76 12.47
N GLY A 296 14.73 2.51 13.48
CA GLY A 296 14.80 3.96 13.44
C GLY A 296 15.86 4.49 12.47
N GLN A 297 17.03 3.85 12.43
CA GLN A 297 18.08 4.17 11.47
C GLN A 297 17.70 3.75 10.05
N ALA A 298 17.02 2.61 9.88
CA ALA A 298 16.54 2.15 8.59
C ALA A 298 15.52 3.14 7.98
N ALA A 299 14.52 3.56 8.77
CA ALA A 299 13.55 4.57 8.36
C ALA A 299 14.20 5.92 8.07
N GLU A 300 15.18 6.36 8.89
CA GLU A 300 15.91 7.61 8.66
C GLU A 300 16.72 7.57 7.37
N ALA A 301 17.34 6.45 7.04
CA ALA A 301 18.11 6.29 5.80
C ALA A 301 17.23 6.45 4.55
N ILE A 302 15.99 5.93 4.60
CA ILE A 302 15.00 6.12 3.53
C ILE A 302 14.60 7.60 3.44
N LEU A 303 14.21 8.21 4.56
CA LEU A 303 13.79 9.61 4.60
C LEU A 303 14.91 10.55 4.14
N ALA A 304 16.17 10.27 4.48
CA ALA A 304 17.33 11.07 4.08
C ALA A 304 17.58 11.07 2.56
N ARG A 305 17.23 9.98 1.85
CA ARG A 305 17.28 9.94 0.38
C ARG A 305 16.13 10.75 -0.22
N ALA A 306 14.90 10.50 0.21
CA ALA A 306 13.71 11.23 -0.25
C ALA A 306 13.84 12.74 0.03
N ARG A 307 14.52 13.11 1.12
CA ARG A 307 14.75 14.51 1.50
C ARG A 307 15.53 15.30 0.42
N LYS A 308 16.29 14.65 -0.44
CA LYS A 308 17.09 15.36 -1.46
C LYS A 308 16.26 15.72 -2.69
N LYS A 309 15.04 15.20 -2.82
CA LYS A 309 14.17 15.39 -3.98
C LYS A 309 13.08 16.42 -3.69
N SER A 310 12.73 17.23 -4.69
CA SER A 310 11.54 18.10 -4.66
C SER A 310 10.25 17.26 -4.79
N TRP A 311 9.10 17.79 -4.36
CA TRP A 311 7.79 17.16 -4.57
C TRP A 311 7.56 16.77 -6.04
N ALA A 312 7.84 17.68 -6.98
CA ALA A 312 7.66 17.41 -8.41
C ALA A 312 8.53 16.25 -8.92
N ALA A 313 9.72 16.07 -8.34
CA ALA A 313 10.61 14.96 -8.68
C ALA A 313 10.09 13.63 -8.10
N LEU A 314 9.69 13.62 -6.83
CA LEU A 314 9.07 12.44 -6.19
C LEU A 314 7.81 11.99 -6.94
N ARG A 315 6.93 12.93 -7.31
CA ARG A 315 5.71 12.63 -8.07
C ARG A 315 6.03 12.09 -9.46
N ARG A 316 7.02 12.66 -10.17
CA ARG A 316 7.44 12.17 -11.48
C ARG A 316 8.00 10.75 -11.39
N ASP A 317 8.91 10.52 -10.46
CA ASP A 317 9.57 9.22 -10.29
C ASP A 317 8.53 8.15 -9.91
N HIS A 318 7.59 8.47 -9.02
CA HIS A 318 6.41 7.64 -8.71
C HIS A 318 5.57 7.30 -9.94
N VAL A 319 5.08 8.30 -10.68
CA VAL A 319 4.19 8.07 -11.84
C VAL A 319 4.89 7.29 -12.94
N GLN A 320 6.18 7.56 -13.19
CA GLN A 320 6.95 6.82 -14.19
C GLN A 320 7.09 5.35 -13.81
N GLU A 321 7.43 5.07 -12.55
CA GLU A 321 7.57 3.71 -12.04
C GLU A 321 6.22 2.98 -12.05
N HIS A 322 5.17 3.59 -11.50
CA HIS A 322 3.82 3.01 -11.45
C HIS A 322 3.29 2.67 -12.84
N ARG A 323 3.35 3.62 -13.78
CA ARG A 323 2.90 3.42 -15.16
C ARG A 323 3.69 2.35 -15.90
N SER A 324 4.95 2.12 -15.52
CA SER A 324 5.76 1.06 -16.14
C SER A 324 5.18 -0.34 -15.90
N TYR A 325 4.39 -0.53 -14.84
CA TYR A 325 3.60 -1.75 -14.57
C TYR A 325 2.16 -1.61 -15.05
N PHE A 326 1.47 -0.55 -14.63
CA PHE A 326 0.03 -0.41 -14.86
C PHE A 326 -0.33 -0.38 -16.35
N SER A 327 0.43 0.37 -17.16
CA SER A 327 0.12 0.59 -18.58
C SER A 327 0.38 -0.63 -19.48
N ARG A 328 0.91 -1.74 -18.94
CA ARG A 328 1.23 -2.95 -19.72
C ARG A 328 0.00 -3.70 -20.24
N VAL A 329 -1.17 -3.51 -19.61
CA VAL A 329 -2.42 -4.15 -20.00
C VAL A 329 -3.52 -3.10 -20.05
N SER A 330 -4.22 -3.06 -21.19
CA SER A 330 -5.47 -2.34 -21.37
C SER A 330 -6.58 -3.36 -21.66
N LEU A 331 -7.80 -3.05 -21.20
CA LEU A 331 -8.99 -3.84 -21.43
C LEU A 331 -10.09 -2.90 -21.91
N ASP A 332 -10.57 -3.12 -23.13
CA ASP A 332 -11.67 -2.37 -23.73
C ASP A 332 -12.87 -3.31 -23.92
N LEU A 333 -13.98 -3.00 -23.24
CA LEU A 333 -15.26 -3.71 -23.34
C LEU A 333 -16.34 -2.84 -23.99
N GLY A 334 -15.95 -1.82 -24.74
CA GLY A 334 -16.79 -0.81 -25.34
C GLY A 334 -16.83 0.50 -24.54
N GLU A 335 -17.58 1.45 -25.06
CA GLU A 335 -17.71 2.81 -24.52
C GLU A 335 -18.16 2.83 -23.05
N ASP A 336 -17.40 3.49 -22.18
CA ASP A 336 -17.87 3.82 -20.84
C ASP A 336 -18.86 4.99 -20.94
N LYS A 337 -20.15 4.70 -20.81
CA LYS A 337 -21.22 5.73 -20.84
C LYS A 337 -21.56 6.30 -19.46
N LYS A 338 -20.88 5.85 -18.41
CA LYS A 338 -21.19 6.15 -17.00
C LYS A 338 -19.98 6.70 -16.25
N TYR A 339 -18.95 7.16 -16.96
CA TYR A 339 -17.74 7.71 -16.36
C TYR A 339 -17.99 8.96 -15.52
N ASP A 340 -19.10 9.68 -15.77
CA ASP A 340 -19.56 10.86 -15.06
C ASP A 340 -20.34 10.55 -13.76
N LEU A 341 -20.57 9.27 -13.47
CA LEU A 341 -21.17 8.80 -12.22
C LEU A 341 -20.09 8.35 -11.21
N PRO A 342 -20.24 8.71 -9.92
CA PRO A 342 -19.42 8.17 -8.84
C PRO A 342 -19.44 6.65 -8.78
N THR A 343 -18.33 6.05 -8.34
CA THR A 343 -18.15 4.59 -8.34
C THR A 343 -19.19 3.86 -7.48
N ASP A 344 -19.63 4.46 -6.38
CA ASP A 344 -20.70 3.91 -5.53
C ASP A 344 -22.07 3.95 -6.20
N GLU A 345 -22.39 5.02 -6.94
CA GLU A 345 -23.62 5.12 -7.74
C GLU A 345 -23.61 4.10 -8.91
N ARG A 346 -22.46 3.92 -9.59
CA ARG A 346 -22.27 2.88 -10.62
C ARG A 346 -22.51 1.48 -10.06
N LEU A 347 -21.90 1.17 -8.90
CA LEU A 347 -22.08 -0.12 -8.22
C LEU A 347 -23.53 -0.35 -7.78
N ALA A 348 -24.23 0.68 -7.30
CA ALA A 348 -25.64 0.59 -6.95
C ALA A 348 -26.50 0.23 -8.18
N GLY A 349 -26.20 0.82 -9.34
CA GLY A 349 -26.86 0.48 -10.60
C GLY A 349 -26.65 -0.98 -11.03
N VAL A 350 -25.42 -1.49 -10.91
CA VAL A 350 -25.13 -2.91 -11.22
C VAL A 350 -25.86 -3.86 -10.26
N LYS A 351 -25.95 -3.53 -8.97
CA LYS A 351 -26.73 -4.32 -7.99
C LYS A 351 -28.23 -4.36 -8.32
N GLN A 352 -28.74 -3.38 -9.05
CA GLN A 352 -30.12 -3.34 -9.54
C GLN A 352 -30.30 -4.06 -10.90
N GLY A 353 -29.24 -4.65 -11.45
CA GLY A 353 -29.28 -5.40 -12.70
C GLY A 353 -28.94 -4.58 -13.95
N HIS A 354 -28.52 -3.32 -13.82
CA HIS A 354 -28.06 -2.53 -14.96
C HIS A 354 -26.65 -2.95 -15.41
N GLY A 355 -26.40 -3.02 -16.72
CA GLY A 355 -25.06 -3.25 -17.26
C GLY A 355 -24.14 -2.04 -17.07
N ASP A 356 -22.87 -2.28 -16.80
CA ASP A 356 -21.82 -1.25 -16.74
C ASP A 356 -20.45 -1.86 -17.15
N PRO A 357 -20.16 -1.97 -18.46
CA PRO A 357 -18.89 -2.51 -18.95
C PRO A 357 -17.67 -1.75 -18.44
N GLY A 358 -17.77 -0.42 -18.30
CA GLY A 358 -16.69 0.40 -17.75
C GLY A 358 -16.37 0.07 -16.29
N LEU A 359 -17.38 -0.25 -15.47
CA LEU A 359 -17.15 -0.69 -14.09
C LEU A 359 -16.47 -2.07 -14.04
N VAL A 360 -16.74 -2.96 -15.01
CA VAL A 360 -16.04 -4.24 -15.13
C VAL A 360 -14.57 -4.03 -15.49
N VAL A 361 -14.27 -3.13 -16.43
CA VAL A 361 -12.90 -2.72 -16.77
C VAL A 361 -12.20 -2.13 -15.55
N LEU A 362 -12.86 -1.22 -14.82
CA LEU A 362 -12.33 -0.61 -13.61
C LEU A 362 -12.02 -1.67 -12.53
N TYR A 363 -12.92 -2.64 -12.32
CA TYR A 363 -12.72 -3.71 -11.35
C TYR A 363 -11.56 -4.63 -11.72
N PHE A 364 -11.41 -4.97 -13.00
CA PHE A 364 -10.26 -5.73 -13.50
C PHE A 364 -8.94 -4.97 -13.26
N GLN A 365 -8.88 -3.69 -13.63
CA GLN A 365 -7.70 -2.86 -13.43
C GLN A 365 -7.42 -2.62 -11.94
N TYR A 366 -8.45 -2.57 -11.09
CA TYR A 366 -8.29 -2.46 -9.66
C TYR A 366 -7.61 -3.69 -9.04
N GLY A 367 -7.91 -4.91 -9.54
CA GLY A 367 -7.18 -6.11 -9.14
C GLY A 367 -5.68 -6.03 -9.44
N ARG A 368 -5.31 -5.54 -10.63
CA ARG A 368 -3.91 -5.30 -11.02
C ARG A 368 -3.26 -4.23 -10.14
N TYR A 369 -3.97 -3.14 -9.87
CA TYR A 369 -3.54 -2.07 -8.98
C TYR A 369 -3.27 -2.58 -7.55
N LEU A 370 -4.21 -3.35 -6.97
CA LEU A 370 -4.05 -3.85 -5.61
C LEU A 370 -2.83 -4.76 -5.49
N LEU A 371 -2.63 -5.69 -6.42
CA LEU A 371 -1.48 -6.59 -6.40
C LEU A 371 -0.15 -5.83 -6.51
N MET A 372 -0.03 -4.86 -7.43
CA MET A 372 1.21 -4.06 -7.50
C MET A 372 1.40 -3.19 -6.26
N SER A 373 0.32 -2.73 -5.63
CA SER A 373 0.42 -1.90 -4.43
C SER A 373 0.72 -2.68 -3.15
N SER A 374 0.48 -4.00 -3.13
CA SER A 374 0.71 -4.85 -1.95
C SER A 374 1.81 -5.90 -2.10
N SER A 375 2.35 -6.12 -3.31
CA SER A 375 3.42 -7.11 -3.51
C SER A 375 4.32 -6.74 -4.68
N ARG A 376 5.37 -5.97 -4.41
CA ARG A 376 6.47 -5.67 -5.34
C ARG A 376 7.60 -4.98 -4.58
N HIS A 377 8.79 -4.90 -5.19
CA HIS A 377 9.87 -4.07 -4.64
C HIS A 377 9.41 -2.60 -4.45
N PRO A 378 9.70 -1.94 -3.32
CA PRO A 378 10.62 -2.34 -2.24
C PRO A 378 10.09 -3.35 -1.21
N GLY A 379 8.83 -3.78 -1.33
CA GLY A 379 8.28 -4.86 -0.52
C GLY A 379 9.04 -6.17 -0.70
N GLN A 380 9.08 -6.94 0.39
CA GLN A 380 9.81 -8.21 0.51
C GLN A 380 8.91 -9.36 0.96
N LEU A 381 7.68 -9.07 1.41
CA LEU A 381 6.71 -10.05 1.84
C LEU A 381 5.54 -10.12 0.85
N PRO A 382 4.90 -11.29 0.73
CA PRO A 382 3.77 -11.44 -0.18
C PRO A 382 2.53 -10.68 0.33
N ALA A 383 1.59 -10.41 -0.58
CA ALA A 383 0.26 -9.93 -0.23
C ALA A 383 -0.47 -10.94 0.69
N ASN A 384 -0.84 -10.49 1.90
CA ASN A 384 -1.56 -11.30 2.88
C ASN A 384 -3.08 -11.32 2.62
N LEU A 385 -3.91 -11.84 3.53
CA LEU A 385 -5.37 -11.90 3.37
C LEU A 385 -6.05 -10.53 3.09
N GLN A 386 -5.43 -9.43 3.50
CA GLN A 386 -5.91 -8.07 3.26
C GLN A 386 -4.95 -7.28 2.34
N GLY A 387 -4.09 -8.01 1.60
CA GLY A 387 -3.02 -7.45 0.78
C GLY A 387 -1.91 -6.87 1.66
N LEU A 388 -2.09 -5.61 2.03
CA LEU A 388 -1.18 -4.83 2.87
C LEU A 388 -1.95 -3.94 3.87
N TRP A 389 -3.28 -3.88 3.77
CA TRP A 389 -4.09 -2.88 4.47
C TRP A 389 -4.88 -3.54 5.60
N SER A 390 -4.56 -3.21 6.85
CA SER A 390 -5.30 -3.68 8.03
C SER A 390 -5.30 -2.62 9.12
N HIS A 391 -6.46 -2.37 9.73
CA HIS A 391 -6.65 -1.37 10.79
C HIS A 391 -6.89 -1.94 12.18
N ARG A 392 -6.92 -3.27 12.33
CA ARG A 392 -7.24 -3.93 13.60
C ARG A 392 -5.99 -4.53 14.21
N MET A 393 -5.79 -4.33 15.50
CA MET A 393 -4.70 -4.98 16.26
C MET A 393 -4.85 -6.51 16.24
N TRP A 394 -6.09 -7.01 16.24
CA TRP A 394 -6.41 -8.41 15.97
C TRP A 394 -7.29 -8.50 14.73
N ALA A 395 -6.67 -8.81 13.59
CA ALA A 395 -7.35 -8.88 12.32
C ALA A 395 -8.12 -10.21 12.17
N PRO A 396 -9.24 -10.24 11.40
CA PRO A 396 -9.90 -11.49 11.06
C PRO A 396 -8.93 -12.46 10.40
N TRP A 397 -8.82 -13.67 10.94
CA TRP A 397 -7.83 -14.67 10.53
C TRP A 397 -6.41 -14.09 10.49
N GLU A 398 -6.11 -13.23 11.46
CA GLU A 398 -4.79 -12.62 11.69
C GLU A 398 -4.27 -11.78 10.51
N ALA A 399 -5.11 -11.56 9.49
CA ALA A 399 -4.70 -11.17 8.15
C ALA A 399 -3.48 -12.00 7.65
N ASP A 400 -3.47 -13.30 7.95
CA ASP A 400 -2.35 -14.21 7.71
C ASP A 400 -2.08 -14.54 6.22
N TYR A 401 -1.18 -15.51 6.01
CA TYR A 401 -1.03 -16.19 4.74
C TYR A 401 -1.83 -17.49 4.74
N HIS A 402 -3.08 -17.42 4.30
CA HIS A 402 -3.94 -18.61 4.26
C HIS A 402 -3.65 -19.50 3.04
N LEU A 403 -3.06 -20.69 3.28
CA LEU A 403 -2.41 -21.50 2.25
C LEU A 403 -3.27 -22.55 1.55
N ASN A 404 -4.59 -22.56 1.75
CA ASN A 404 -5.49 -23.56 1.16
C ASN A 404 -6.36 -23.04 0.01
N ILE A 405 -6.32 -21.73 -0.28
CA ILE A 405 -6.91 -21.10 -1.46
C ILE A 405 -6.50 -19.63 -1.57
N ASN A 406 -6.43 -18.90 -0.46
CA ASN A 406 -6.39 -17.43 -0.46
C ASN A 406 -5.05 -16.88 -0.97
N LEU A 407 -3.92 -17.34 -0.42
CA LEU A 407 -2.61 -16.89 -0.89
C LEU A 407 -2.45 -17.22 -2.37
N GLN A 408 -2.85 -18.41 -2.80
CA GLN A 408 -2.80 -18.77 -4.22
C GLN A 408 -3.66 -17.83 -5.08
N MET A 409 -4.89 -17.52 -4.62
CA MET A 409 -5.81 -16.63 -5.31
C MET A 409 -5.26 -15.21 -5.46
N ASN A 410 -4.56 -14.69 -4.45
CA ASN A 410 -3.92 -13.37 -4.52
C ASN A 410 -3.00 -13.24 -5.75
N TYR A 411 -2.38 -14.36 -6.16
CA TYR A 411 -1.36 -14.40 -7.20
C TYR A 411 -1.80 -14.97 -8.54
N TRP A 412 -3.04 -15.46 -8.68
CA TRP A 412 -3.59 -15.85 -9.98
C TRP A 412 -3.46 -14.78 -11.08
N PRO A 413 -3.64 -13.47 -10.82
CA PRO A 413 -3.49 -12.46 -11.85
C PRO A 413 -2.03 -12.07 -12.13
N ALA A 414 -1.03 -12.50 -11.35
CA ALA A 414 0.33 -11.98 -11.45
C ALA A 414 0.93 -12.14 -12.86
N ASP A 415 1.14 -13.37 -13.32
CA ASP A 415 1.68 -13.62 -14.66
C ASP A 415 0.67 -13.29 -15.78
N LEU A 416 -0.59 -13.71 -15.60
CA LEU A 416 -1.63 -13.56 -16.61
C LEU A 416 -1.92 -12.07 -16.94
N CYS A 417 -1.82 -11.19 -15.96
CA CYS A 417 -2.06 -9.75 -16.12
C CYS A 417 -0.76 -8.93 -16.24
N ASN A 418 0.35 -9.58 -16.63
CA ASN A 418 1.64 -8.97 -16.96
C ASN A 418 2.28 -8.19 -15.78
N LEU A 419 2.26 -8.84 -14.62
CA LEU A 419 2.80 -8.36 -13.34
C LEU A 419 3.72 -9.43 -12.70
N SER A 420 4.44 -10.24 -13.50
CA SER A 420 5.27 -11.35 -12.98
C SER A 420 6.24 -10.95 -11.86
N GLU A 421 6.74 -9.72 -11.86
CA GLU A 421 7.63 -9.22 -10.81
C GLU A 421 6.97 -9.19 -9.43
N THR A 422 5.64 -9.12 -9.35
CA THR A 422 4.89 -9.20 -8.08
C THR A 422 4.96 -10.60 -7.47
N MET A 423 5.38 -11.64 -8.21
CA MET A 423 5.62 -12.97 -7.66
C MET A 423 6.91 -13.05 -6.84
N THR A 424 7.83 -12.09 -6.99
CA THR A 424 9.14 -12.13 -6.31
C THR A 424 9.02 -12.22 -4.79
N PRO A 425 8.13 -11.47 -4.10
CA PRO A 425 7.96 -11.63 -2.66
C PRO A 425 7.32 -12.96 -2.23
N LEU A 426 6.65 -13.68 -3.15
CA LEU A 426 6.08 -15.00 -2.88
C LEU A 426 7.10 -16.15 -3.06
N ALA A 427 8.06 -15.98 -3.96
CA ALA A 427 8.94 -17.04 -4.46
C ALA A 427 10.21 -17.22 -3.61
#